data_AF-E9RXM6-F1
#
_entry.id   AF-E9RXM6-F1
#
_cell.length_a   1.000
_cell.length_b   1.000
_cell.length_c   1.000
_cell.angle_alpha   90.00
_cell.angle_beta   90.00
_cell.angle_gamma   90.00
#
_symmetry.space_group_name_H-M   'P 1'
#
loop_
_entity.id
_entity.type
_entity.pdbx_description
1 polymer ?
#
loop_
_entity_poly.entity_id
_entity_poly.type
_entity_poly.pdbx_seq_one_letter_code
_entity_poly.pdbx_strand_id
1 'polypeptide(L)'
;KAIGHRENRWMQDVNHCVSKALVENNPKHTLFVLEDLSGIRNATERVKTKDFYVSVSWSFYDLEQKLIYKAKQNQSSVIKVDPHYTSQCCPICGHTEKANRNKKIHLFTCKNCGYKSNDDRIGAMNLYRMGINYLVDSQVPDTVVTE
;
A
#
# COMPACT_ATOMS: atom_id res chain seq x y z
N LYS A 1 29.07 -4.70 23.60
CA LYS A 1 27.80 -5.31 23.11
C LYS A 1 27.49 -4.73 21.73
N ALA A 2 27.52 -5.54 20.66
CA ALA A 2 27.31 -5.06 19.29
C ALA A 2 25.84 -4.65 19.07
N ILE A 3 25.62 -3.37 18.76
CA ILE A 3 24.30 -2.74 18.58
C ILE A 3 23.67 -3.12 17.22
N GLY A 4 24.45 -3.69 16.29
CA GLY A 4 24.12 -3.76 14.86
C GLY A 4 22.85 -4.52 14.45
N HIS A 5 22.37 -5.50 15.23
CA HIS A 5 21.17 -6.28 14.87
C HIS A 5 19.91 -5.92 15.66
N ARG A 6 19.99 -4.93 16.58
CA ARG A 6 18.87 -4.60 17.46
C ARG A 6 17.69 -4.01 16.68
N GLU A 7 17.98 -3.11 15.75
CA GLU A 7 16.96 -2.45 14.93
C GLU A 7 16.25 -3.45 14.00
N ASN A 8 17.01 -4.30 13.31
CA ASN A 8 16.42 -5.32 12.43
C ASN A 8 15.49 -6.27 13.18
N ARG A 9 15.89 -6.74 14.37
CA ARG A 9 15.02 -7.59 15.20
C ARG A 9 13.77 -6.86 15.65
N TRP A 10 13.90 -5.59 16.03
CA TRP A 10 12.76 -4.77 16.42
C TRP A 10 11.79 -4.57 15.25
N MET A 11 12.28 -4.20 14.06
CA MET A 11 11.43 -4.05 12.87
C MET A 11 10.78 -5.37 12.45
N GLN A 12 11.50 -6.49 12.55
CA GLN A 12 10.94 -7.83 12.29
C GLN A 12 9.79 -8.16 13.26
N ASP A 13 9.95 -7.83 14.55
CA ASP A 13 8.93 -8.04 15.58
C ASP A 13 7.71 -7.14 15.35
N VAL A 14 7.93 -5.86 15.07
CA VAL A 14 6.85 -4.91 14.71
C VAL A 14 6.06 -5.41 13.51
N ASN A 15 6.73 -5.76 12.41
CA ASN A 15 6.05 -6.29 11.22
C ASN A 15 5.36 -7.63 11.50
N HIS A 16 5.92 -8.46 12.38
CA HIS A 16 5.27 -9.71 12.81
C HIS A 16 3.97 -9.43 13.56
N CYS A 17 3.98 -8.50 14.51
CA CYS A 17 2.81 -8.10 15.28
C CYS A 17 1.75 -7.44 14.39
N VAL A 18 2.15 -6.51 13.52
CA VAL A 18 1.25 -5.81 12.59
C VAL A 18 0.59 -6.79 11.62
N SER A 19 1.37 -7.63 10.92
CA SER A 19 0.81 -8.62 9.99
C SER A 19 -0.12 -9.62 10.69
N LYS A 20 0.19 -10.02 11.92
CA LYS A 20 -0.68 -10.89 12.73
C LYS A 20 -2.00 -10.19 13.04
N ALA A 21 -1.94 -8.99 13.58
CA ALA A 21 -3.11 -8.20 13.94
C ALA A 21 -4.00 -7.93 12.71
N LEU A 22 -3.43 -7.61 11.56
CA LEU A 22 -4.21 -7.41 10.33
C LEU A 22 -5.00 -8.67 9.93
N VAL A 23 -4.37 -9.84 10.00
CA VAL A 23 -5.01 -11.09 9.60
C VAL A 23 -6.04 -11.56 10.62
N GLU A 24 -5.76 -11.42 11.92
CA GLU A 24 -6.66 -11.88 13.00
C GLU A 24 -7.89 -10.97 13.19
N ASN A 25 -7.75 -9.67 12.95
CA ASN A 25 -8.86 -8.71 13.10
C ASN A 25 -9.80 -8.65 11.89
N ASN A 26 -9.52 -9.40 10.83
CA ASN A 26 -10.37 -9.46 9.64
C ASN A 26 -10.93 -10.88 9.44
N PRO A 27 -12.15 -11.02 8.88
CA PRO A 27 -12.73 -12.33 8.61
C PRO A 27 -11.88 -13.18 7.67
N LYS A 28 -12.13 -14.49 7.67
CA LYS A 28 -11.58 -15.39 6.64
C LYS A 28 -12.02 -14.93 5.26
N HIS A 29 -11.23 -15.28 4.24
CA HIS A 29 -11.44 -14.85 2.84
C HIS A 29 -11.35 -13.34 2.63
N THR A 30 -10.65 -12.62 3.51
CA THR A 30 -10.34 -11.20 3.30
C THR A 30 -9.32 -11.06 2.17
N LEU A 31 -9.54 -10.08 1.28
CA LEU A 31 -8.58 -9.65 0.28
C LEU A 31 -7.81 -8.44 0.80
N PHE A 32 -6.51 -8.59 1.03
CA PHE A 32 -5.61 -7.49 1.34
C PHE A 32 -4.99 -6.95 0.04
N VAL A 33 -5.03 -5.63 -0.13
CA VAL A 33 -4.47 -4.95 -1.31
C VAL A 33 -3.26 -4.15 -0.86
N LEU A 34 -2.10 -4.42 -1.47
CA LEU A 34 -0.86 -3.69 -1.23
C LEU A 34 -0.39 -3.00 -2.51
N GLU A 35 0.26 -1.86 -2.36
CA GLU A 35 1.03 -1.26 -3.44
C GLU A 35 2.26 -2.11 -3.77
N ASP A 36 2.56 -2.25 -5.06
CA ASP A 36 3.83 -2.82 -5.48
C ASP A 36 4.96 -1.79 -5.33
N LEU A 37 5.68 -1.89 -4.21
CA LEU A 37 6.84 -1.03 -3.92
C LEU A 37 8.16 -1.60 -4.46
N SER A 38 8.11 -2.61 -5.34
CA SER A 38 9.30 -3.13 -6.02
C SER A 38 10.06 -2.02 -6.73
N GLY A 39 11.39 -1.99 -6.57
CA GLY A 39 12.25 -1.01 -7.22
C GLY A 39 12.29 0.39 -6.57
N ILE A 40 11.50 0.66 -5.52
CA ILE A 40 11.53 1.98 -4.84
C ILE A 40 12.91 2.29 -4.23
N ARG A 41 13.66 1.27 -3.81
CA ARG A 41 15.00 1.40 -3.21
C ARG A 41 15.98 2.08 -4.16
N ASN A 42 15.94 1.71 -5.45
CA ASN A 42 16.78 2.30 -6.49
C ASN A 42 16.45 3.78 -6.74
N ALA A 43 15.19 4.20 -6.51
CA ALA A 43 14.78 5.60 -6.61
C ALA A 43 15.28 6.42 -5.41
N THR A 44 15.33 5.83 -4.21
CA THR A 44 15.84 6.45 -2.98
C THR A 44 17.37 6.50 -2.88
N GLU A 45 18.10 5.71 -3.67
CA GLU A 45 19.58 5.79 -3.74
C GLU A 45 20.11 7.11 -4.33
N ARG A 46 19.23 7.94 -4.90
CA ARG A 46 19.55 9.30 -5.37
C ARG A 46 19.43 10.38 -4.28
N VAL A 47 19.13 9.98 -3.04
CA VAL A 47 18.92 10.88 -1.90
C VAL A 47 20.26 11.15 -1.18
N LYS A 48 20.44 12.37 -0.67
CA LYS A 48 21.64 12.76 0.10
C LYS A 48 21.82 11.82 1.29
N THR A 49 23.07 11.46 1.60
CA THR A 49 23.47 10.47 2.63
C THR A 49 22.81 10.68 4.00
N LYS A 50 22.49 11.94 4.36
CA LYS A 50 21.84 12.29 5.63
C LYS A 50 20.37 11.86 5.75
N ASP A 51 19.65 11.77 4.63
CA ASP A 51 18.23 11.42 4.60
C ASP A 51 18.02 9.93 4.20
N PHE A 52 19.14 9.24 3.91
CA PHE A 52 19.18 7.85 3.46
C PHE A 52 18.50 6.92 4.46
N TYR A 53 18.84 7.03 5.75
CA TYR A 53 18.30 6.18 6.82
C TYR A 53 16.76 6.17 6.86
N VAL A 54 16.11 7.33 6.78
CA VAL A 54 14.63 7.43 6.82
C VAL A 54 13.97 6.84 5.56
N SER A 55 14.67 6.91 4.43
CA SER A 55 14.15 6.47 3.13
C SER A 55 14.37 4.97 2.84
N VAL A 56 15.41 4.35 3.41
CA VAL A 56 15.79 2.95 3.13
C VAL A 56 15.63 1.99 4.31
N SER A 57 15.41 2.48 5.54
CA SER A 57 15.28 1.62 6.74
C SER A 57 13.92 0.92 6.81
N TRP A 58 12.93 1.37 6.06
CA TRP A 58 11.61 0.76 6.11
C TRP A 58 11.60 -0.60 5.40
N SER A 59 11.29 -1.65 6.17
CA SER A 59 11.26 -3.04 5.73
C SER A 59 9.90 -3.43 5.14
N PHE A 60 9.38 -2.64 4.18
CA PHE A 60 8.09 -2.88 3.54
C PHE A 60 7.98 -4.30 2.94
N TYR A 61 9.06 -4.80 2.34
CA TYR A 61 9.11 -6.16 1.80
C TYR A 61 8.93 -7.23 2.88
N ASP A 62 9.51 -7.03 4.07
CA ASP A 62 9.36 -7.95 5.20
C ASP A 62 7.92 -7.98 5.71
N LEU A 63 7.25 -6.82 5.78
CA LEU A 63 5.83 -6.73 6.12
C LEU A 63 4.96 -7.44 5.06
N GLU A 64 5.23 -7.21 3.78
CA GLU A 64 4.55 -7.86 2.65
C GLU A 64 4.66 -9.38 2.75
N GLN A 65 5.87 -9.93 2.88
CA GLN A 65 6.09 -11.37 3.01
C GLN A 65 5.36 -11.96 4.21
N LYS A 66 5.41 -11.26 5.37
CA LYS A 66 4.71 -11.69 6.57
C LYS A 66 3.20 -11.68 6.42
N LEU A 67 2.65 -10.66 5.76
CA LEU A 67 1.22 -10.58 5.50
C LEU A 67 0.77 -11.69 4.54
N ILE A 68 1.54 -11.96 3.47
CA ILE A 68 1.24 -13.00 2.48
C ILE A 68 1.08 -14.37 3.14
N TYR A 69 2.08 -14.83 3.92
CA TYR A 69 2.00 -16.17 4.49
C TYR A 69 0.91 -16.28 5.57
N LYS A 70 0.73 -15.24 6.39
CA LYS A 70 -0.30 -15.25 7.44
C LYS A 70 -1.71 -15.16 6.87
N ALA A 71 -1.92 -14.34 5.85
CA ALA A 71 -3.19 -14.27 5.14
C ALA A 71 -3.56 -15.64 4.58
N LYS A 72 -2.60 -16.31 3.90
CA LYS A 72 -2.80 -17.67 3.40
C LYS A 72 -3.18 -18.68 4.50
N GLN A 73 -2.55 -18.60 5.68
CA GLN A 73 -2.90 -19.44 6.83
C GLN A 73 -4.34 -19.18 7.33
N ASN A 74 -4.86 -17.96 7.18
CA ASN A 74 -6.24 -17.58 7.52
C ASN A 74 -7.20 -17.59 6.31
N GLN A 75 -6.91 -18.39 5.28
CA GLN A 75 -7.76 -18.51 4.07
C GLN A 75 -8.04 -17.17 3.37
N SER A 76 -7.15 -16.21 3.56
CA SER A 76 -7.21 -14.86 3.01
C SER A 76 -6.15 -14.70 1.91
N SER A 77 -6.30 -13.67 1.09
CA SER A 77 -5.46 -13.44 -0.09
C SER A 77 -4.81 -12.06 -0.02
N VAL A 78 -3.66 -11.92 -0.67
CA VAL A 78 -2.96 -10.64 -0.84
C VAL A 78 -2.76 -10.42 -2.33
N ILE A 79 -3.11 -9.24 -2.82
CA ILE A 79 -2.78 -8.80 -4.18
C ILE A 79 -1.91 -7.57 -4.14
N LYS A 80 -1.13 -7.39 -5.20
CA LYS A 80 -0.30 -6.22 -5.43
C LYS A 80 -0.89 -5.41 -6.56
N VAL A 81 -0.93 -4.10 -6.39
CA VAL A 81 -1.43 -3.17 -7.40
C VAL A 81 -0.39 -2.10 -7.69
N ASP A 82 -0.46 -1.52 -8.89
CA ASP A 82 0.42 -0.43 -9.28
C ASP A 82 0.24 0.77 -8.31
N PRO A 83 1.32 1.27 -7.66
CA PRO A 83 1.25 2.45 -6.79
C PRO A 83 0.96 3.77 -7.54
N HIS A 84 1.02 3.79 -8.88
CA HIS A 84 0.90 5.04 -9.62
C HIS A 84 -0.44 5.73 -9.36
N TYR A 85 -0.34 7.00 -8.94
CA TYR A 85 -1.46 7.93 -8.76
C TYR A 85 -2.51 7.56 -7.70
N THR A 86 -2.33 6.47 -6.93
CA THR A 86 -3.24 6.02 -5.87
C THR A 86 -3.54 7.11 -4.84
N SER A 87 -2.57 7.95 -4.50
CA SER A 87 -2.72 9.06 -3.54
C SER A 87 -3.01 10.42 -4.18
N GLN A 88 -3.17 10.47 -5.51
CA GLN A 88 -3.43 11.69 -6.28
C GLN A 88 -4.81 11.70 -6.93
N CYS A 89 -5.42 10.53 -7.13
CA CYS A 89 -6.76 10.38 -7.65
C CYS A 89 -7.82 10.72 -6.60
N CYS A 90 -8.73 11.64 -6.94
CA CYS A 90 -9.85 11.98 -6.08
C CYS A 90 -10.86 10.83 -6.01
N PRO A 91 -11.21 10.33 -4.81
CA PRO A 91 -12.18 9.26 -4.70
C PRO A 91 -13.61 9.71 -5.04
N ILE A 92 -13.90 11.01 -5.08
CA ILE A 92 -15.25 11.50 -5.35
C ILE A 92 -15.50 11.68 -6.84
N CYS A 93 -14.56 12.29 -7.56
CA CYS A 93 -14.75 12.69 -8.96
C CYS A 93 -13.76 12.06 -9.96
N GLY A 94 -12.82 11.23 -9.50
CA GLY A 94 -11.81 10.60 -10.37
C GLY A 94 -10.69 11.53 -10.87
N HIS A 95 -10.79 12.85 -10.65
CA HIS A 95 -9.75 13.80 -11.07
C HIS A 95 -8.41 13.46 -10.42
N THR A 96 -7.39 13.27 -11.26
CA THR A 96 -6.05 12.88 -10.84
C THR A 96 -5.07 13.98 -11.21
N GLU A 97 -4.43 14.54 -10.19
CA GLU A 97 -3.46 15.62 -10.38
C GLU A 97 -2.47 15.64 -9.22
N LYS A 98 -1.19 15.88 -9.52
CA LYS A 98 -0.14 15.98 -8.50
C LYS A 98 -0.43 17.06 -7.46
N ALA A 99 -0.99 18.19 -7.88
CA ALA A 99 -1.34 19.30 -6.99
C ALA A 99 -2.50 18.97 -6.03
N ASN A 100 -3.22 17.86 -6.23
CA ASN A 100 -4.21 17.39 -5.27
C ASN A 100 -3.57 17.01 -3.94
N ARG A 101 -2.28 16.64 -3.92
CA ARG A 101 -1.58 16.11 -2.75
C ARG A 101 -0.48 17.07 -2.27
N ASN A 102 -0.54 17.45 -1.00
CA ASN A 102 0.57 18.07 -0.28
C ASN A 102 1.18 17.08 0.72
N LYS A 103 2.22 16.37 0.26
CA LYS A 103 2.93 15.33 1.02
C LYS A 103 3.61 15.86 2.29
N LYS A 104 3.96 17.15 2.37
CA LYS A 104 4.68 17.69 3.54
C LYS A 104 3.80 17.77 4.79
N ILE A 105 2.51 17.94 4.61
CA ILE A 105 1.53 18.09 5.70
C ILE A 105 0.45 17.01 5.67
N HIS A 106 0.66 15.95 4.87
CA HIS A 106 -0.28 14.85 4.67
C HIS A 106 -1.72 15.31 4.35
N LEU A 107 -1.86 16.29 3.46
CA LEU A 107 -3.14 16.87 3.06
C LEU A 107 -3.44 16.56 1.61
N PHE A 108 -4.65 16.10 1.35
CA PHE A 108 -5.26 16.02 0.03
C PHE A 108 -6.34 17.09 -0.12
N THR A 109 -6.37 17.76 -1.27
CA THR A 109 -7.42 18.69 -1.69
C THR A 109 -7.60 18.56 -3.20
N CYS A 110 -8.71 17.97 -3.63
CA CYS A 110 -9.03 17.83 -5.04
C CYS A 110 -9.17 19.22 -5.69
N LYS A 111 -8.43 19.46 -6.77
CA LYS A 111 -8.48 20.71 -7.54
C LYS A 111 -9.70 20.84 -8.44
N ASN A 112 -10.41 19.74 -8.70
CA ASN A 112 -11.65 19.74 -9.48
C ASN A 112 -12.89 19.93 -8.60
N CYS A 113 -13.13 19.03 -7.64
CA CYS A 113 -14.36 19.04 -6.82
C CYS A 113 -14.20 19.61 -5.40
N GLY A 114 -12.98 20.00 -4.99
CA GLY A 114 -12.73 20.60 -3.67
C GLY A 114 -12.70 19.62 -2.49
N TYR A 115 -12.90 18.31 -2.69
CA TYR A 115 -12.86 17.30 -1.61
C TYR A 115 -11.52 17.32 -0.86
N LYS A 116 -11.56 17.32 0.47
CA LYS A 116 -10.38 17.37 1.36
C LYS A 116 -10.33 16.18 2.30
N SER A 117 -9.13 15.63 2.51
CA SER A 117 -8.87 14.52 3.42
C SER A 117 -7.37 14.45 3.72
N ASN A 118 -6.95 13.57 4.63
CA ASN A 118 -5.57 13.12 4.70
C ASN A 118 -5.19 12.33 3.44
N ASP A 119 -3.96 12.49 2.91
CA ASP A 119 -3.51 11.88 1.65
C ASP A 119 -3.23 10.38 1.74
N ASP A 120 -2.77 9.89 2.89
CA ASP A 120 -2.60 8.45 3.13
C ASP A 120 -3.97 7.74 3.19
N ARG A 121 -4.98 8.40 3.78
CA ARG A 121 -6.37 7.94 3.73
C ARG A 121 -6.90 7.85 2.30
N ILE A 122 -6.55 8.80 1.43
CA ILE A 122 -6.93 8.74 0.01
C ILE A 122 -6.29 7.53 -0.67
N GLY A 123 -5.00 7.29 -0.42
CA GLY A 123 -4.31 6.10 -0.91
C GLY A 123 -5.06 4.82 -0.50
N ALA A 124 -5.35 4.66 0.80
CA ALA A 124 -6.08 3.51 1.31
C ALA A 124 -7.48 3.33 0.67
N MET A 125 -8.23 4.43 0.48
CA MET A 125 -9.55 4.37 -0.19
C MET A 125 -9.44 3.91 -1.64
N ASN A 126 -8.41 4.36 -2.36
CA ASN A 126 -8.21 3.99 -3.75
C ASN A 126 -7.73 2.53 -3.87
N LEU A 127 -6.84 2.07 -2.99
CA LEU A 127 -6.45 0.65 -2.92
C LEU A 127 -7.65 -0.25 -2.62
N TYR A 128 -8.50 0.14 -1.67
CA TYR A 128 -9.73 -0.59 -1.37
C TYR A 128 -10.61 -0.75 -2.62
N ARG A 129 -10.81 0.33 -3.39
CA ARG A 129 -11.58 0.29 -4.64
C ARG A 129 -10.95 -0.60 -5.70
N MET A 130 -9.62 -0.58 -5.83
CA MET A 130 -8.91 -1.49 -6.73
C MET A 130 -9.14 -2.96 -6.32
N GLY A 131 -9.20 -3.25 -5.01
CA GLY A 131 -9.58 -4.57 -4.51
C GLY A 131 -11.00 -4.97 -4.89
N ILE A 132 -11.96 -4.05 -4.79
CA ILE A 132 -13.34 -4.29 -5.25
C ILE A 132 -13.38 -4.57 -6.75
N ASN A 133 -12.71 -3.75 -7.56
CA ASN A 133 -12.65 -3.97 -9.01
C ASN A 133 -12.01 -5.32 -9.35
N TYR A 134 -10.90 -5.67 -8.70
CA TYR A 134 -10.27 -6.97 -8.87
C TYR A 134 -11.23 -8.14 -8.60
N LEU A 135 -12.04 -8.04 -7.54
CA LEU A 135 -13.05 -9.06 -7.22
C LEU A 135 -14.17 -9.12 -8.26
N VAL A 136 -14.62 -7.97 -8.78
CA VAL A 136 -15.65 -7.90 -9.83
C VAL A 136 -15.11 -8.49 -11.13
N ASP A 137 -13.92 -8.08 -11.56
CA ASP A 137 -13.28 -8.54 -12.80
C ASP A 137 -13.00 -10.05 -12.74
N SER A 138 -12.57 -10.56 -11.59
CA SER A 138 -12.35 -12.01 -11.39
C SER A 138 -13.63 -12.85 -11.44
N GLN A 139 -14.81 -12.23 -11.29
CA GLN A 139 -16.11 -12.89 -11.38
C GLN A 139 -16.72 -12.85 -12.78
N VAL A 140 -16.20 -12.01 -13.68
CA VAL A 140 -16.62 -11.97 -15.08
C VAL A 140 -15.69 -12.90 -15.86
N PRO A 141 -16.14 -14.12 -16.27
CA PRO A 141 -15.35 -14.91 -17.20
C PRO A 141 -15.18 -14.11 -18.49
N ASP A 142 -13.96 -14.10 -19.05
CA ASP A 142 -13.58 -13.45 -20.31
C ASP A 142 -14.68 -13.66 -21.36
N THR A 143 -15.62 -12.74 -21.43
CA THR A 143 -16.64 -12.70 -22.47
C THR A 143 -15.98 -11.96 -23.60
N VAL A 144 -15.13 -12.70 -24.30
CA VAL A 144 -14.62 -12.30 -25.60
C VAL A 144 -15.84 -12.18 -26.51
N VAL A 145 -16.38 -10.96 -26.64
CA VAL A 145 -17.31 -10.64 -27.71
C VAL A 145 -16.46 -10.63 -28.97
N THR A 146 -16.46 -11.76 -29.66
CA THR A 146 -16.00 -11.87 -31.04
C THR A 146 -17.15 -11.38 -31.91
N GLU A 147 -16.99 -10.21 -32.53
CA GLU A 147 -17.68 -9.84 -33.77
C GLU A 147 -16.68 -9.87 -34.92
#